data_AF-A0A7J0CRT3-F1
#
_entry.id   AF-A0A7J0CRT3-F1
#
_cell.length_a   1.000
_cell.length_b   1.000
_cell.length_c   1.000
_cell.angle_alpha   90.00
_cell.angle_beta   90.00
_cell.angle_gamma   90.00
#
_symmetry.space_group_name_H-M   'P 1'
#
loop_
_entity.id
_entity.type
_entity.pdbx_description
1 polymer ?
#
loop_
_entity_poly.entity_id
_entity_poly.type
_entity_poly.pdbx_seq_one_letter_code
_entity_poly.pdbx_strand_id
1 'polypeptide(L)' 'MAMGDDFPPEVPAYLNVYFAVPDCDAAVAKATERGGVLRFGPMDSPFGRFAALSDPQGASFTVIDVSKTEGEMPATSPA' A
#
# COMPACT_ATOMS: atom_id res chain seq x y z
N MET A 1 -15.10 11.31 7.23
CA MET A 1 -14.90 10.00 7.88
C MET A 1 -13.95 10.19 9.04
N ALA A 2 -14.34 9.79 10.25
CA ALA A 2 -13.38 9.61 11.33
C ALA A 2 -12.69 8.27 11.11
N MET A 3 -11.36 8.22 11.27
CA MET A 3 -10.63 6.96 11.33
C MET A 3 -11.10 6.22 12.60
N GLY A 4 -11.45 4.94 12.47
CA GLY A 4 -11.90 4.12 13.59
C GLY A 4 -10.76 3.79 14.57
N ASP A 5 -11.07 3.01 15.60
CA ASP A 5 -10.15 2.68 16.70
C ASP A 5 -8.85 1.96 16.23
N ASP A 6 -8.82 1.44 15.01
CA ASP A 6 -7.63 0.85 14.37
C ASP A 6 -6.49 1.86 14.13
N PHE A 7 -6.80 3.16 14.17
CA PHE A 7 -5.85 4.24 13.99
C PHE A 7 -5.83 5.12 15.25
N PRO A 8 -4.94 4.84 16.21
CA PRO A 8 -4.87 5.56 17.47
C PRO A 8 -4.67 7.07 17.24
N PRO A 9 -5.26 7.95 18.07
CA PRO A 9 -5.16 9.40 17.91
C PRO A 9 -3.71 9.92 18.03
N GLU A 10 -2.80 9.11 18.57
CA GLU A 10 -1.37 9.42 18.66
C GLU A 10 -0.65 9.29 17.31
N VAL A 11 -1.25 8.63 16.31
CA VAL A 11 -0.69 8.52 14.96
C VAL A 11 -0.98 9.81 14.20
N PRO A 12 0.04 10.61 13.85
CA PRO A 12 -0.17 11.85 13.11
C PRO A 12 -0.68 11.56 11.70
N ALA A 13 -1.50 12.47 11.16
CA ALA A 13 -1.90 12.40 9.76
C ALA A 13 -0.67 12.44 8.84
N TYR A 14 -0.68 11.62 7.80
CA TYR A 14 0.42 11.56 6.83
C TYR A 14 -0.12 11.29 5.43
N LEU A 15 0.71 11.58 4.42
CA LEU A 15 0.44 11.24 3.03
C LEU A 15 1.03 9.86 2.72
N ASN A 16 0.22 8.94 2.20
CA ASN A 16 0.71 7.70 1.60
C ASN A 16 0.67 7.81 0.08
N VAL A 17 1.83 7.65 -0.56
CA VAL A 17 1.96 7.72 -2.03
C VAL A 17 1.92 6.31 -2.60
N TYR A 18 1.07 6.10 -3.59
CA TYR A 18 0.96 4.84 -4.34
C TYR A 18 1.60 4.99 -5.72
N PHE A 19 2.49 4.07 -6.06
CA PHE A 19 3.06 3.92 -7.39
C PHE A 19 2.43 2.71 -8.07
N ALA A 20 1.75 2.93 -9.20
CA ALA A 20 1.25 1.84 -10.02
C ALA A 20 2.41 1.08 -10.68
N VAL A 21 2.40 -0.25 -10.55
CA VAL A 21 3.40 -1.15 -11.11
C VAL A 21 2.73 -2.29 -11.86
N PRO A 22 3.38 -2.88 -12.88
CA PRO A 22 2.80 -4.00 -13.63
C PRO A 22 2.78 -5.33 -12.86
N ASP A 23 3.58 -5.45 -11.80
CA ASP A 23 3.67 -6.61 -10.92
C ASP A 23 4.16 -6.16 -9.54
N CYS A 24 3.32 -6.32 -8.52
CA CYS A 24 3.61 -5.90 -7.15
C CYS A 24 4.74 -6.73 -6.51
N ASP A 25 4.75 -8.04 -6.70
CA ASP A 25 5.72 -8.94 -6.07
C ASP A 25 7.12 -8.70 -6.67
N ALA A 26 7.20 -8.52 -7.99
CA ALA A 26 8.45 -8.19 -8.67
C ALA A 26 8.99 -6.81 -8.26
N ALA A 27 8.11 -5.81 -8.07
CA ALA A 27 8.50 -4.49 -7.59
C ALA A 27 9.06 -4.54 -6.15
N VAL A 28 8.41 -5.31 -5.27
CA VAL A 28 8.88 -5.53 -3.89
C VAL A 28 10.23 -6.24 -3.87
N ALA A 29 10.40 -7.31 -4.64
CA ALA A 29 11.67 -8.03 -4.74
C ALA A 29 12.80 -7.10 -5.19
N LYS A 30 12.57 -6.30 -6.23
CA LYS A 30 13.55 -5.33 -6.75
C LYS A 30 13.88 -4.22 -5.76
N ALA A 31 12.89 -3.72 -5.03
CA ALA A 31 13.11 -2.69 -4.03
C ALA A 31 13.91 -3.22 -2.84
N THR A 32 13.59 -4.42 -2.36
CA THR A 32 14.29 -5.07 -1.24
C THR A 32 15.72 -5.47 -1.59
N GLU A 33 15.97 -5.96 -2.80
CA GLU A 33 17.33 -6.21 -3.33
C GLU A 33 18.21 -4.95 -3.27
N ARG A 34 17.60 -3.76 -3.41
CA ARG A 34 18.28 -2.45 -3.42
C ARG A 34 18.31 -1.77 -2.05
N GLY A 35 18.01 -2.51 -0.98
CA GLY A 35 18.06 -2.02 0.40
C GLY A 35 16.75 -1.39 0.90
N GLY A 36 15.67 -1.45 0.13
CA GLY A 36 14.33 -1.12 0.62
C GLY A 36 13.86 -2.14 1.66
N VAL A 37 12.97 -1.71 2.56
CA VAL A 37 12.39 -2.55 3.60
C VAL A 37 10.91 -2.73 3.32
N LEU A 38 10.46 -3.98 3.15
CA LEU A 38 9.04 -4.31 3.14
C LEU A 38 8.46 -4.07 4.53
N ARG A 39 7.46 -3.18 4.62
CA ARG A 39 6.78 -2.83 5.87
C ARG A 39 5.47 -3.57 6.04
N PHE A 40 4.75 -3.77 4.94
CA PHE A 40 3.44 -4.39 4.93
C PHE A 40 3.12 -5.00 3.55
N GLY A 41 2.35 -6.08 3.54
CA GLY A 41 2.01 -6.83 2.32
C GLY A 41 3.16 -7.74 1.84
N PRO A 42 3.16 -8.15 0.56
CA PRO A 42 2.11 -7.89 -0.43
C PRO A 42 0.79 -8.55 -0.05
N MET A 43 -0.32 -7.86 -0.30
CA MET A 43 -1.66 -8.42 -0.09
C MET A 43 -2.60 -8.04 -1.22
N ASP A 44 -3.58 -8.90 -1.47
CA ASP A 44 -4.61 -8.67 -2.48
C ASP A 44 -5.77 -7.85 -1.90
N SER A 45 -6.39 -7.03 -2.76
CA SER A 45 -7.56 -6.23 -2.41
C SER A 45 -8.44 -5.98 -3.63
N PRO A 46 -9.68 -5.50 -3.45
CA PRO A 46 -10.55 -5.17 -4.58
C PRO A 46 -9.96 -4.10 -5.50
N PHE A 47 -9.04 -3.28 -4.98
CA PHE A 47 -8.39 -2.18 -5.70
C PHE A 47 -7.06 -2.55 -6.37
N GLY A 48 -6.53 -3.75 -6.07
CA GLY A 48 -5.23 -4.20 -6.55
C GLY A 48 -4.41 -4.94 -5.50
N ARG A 49 -3.33 -5.59 -5.93
CA ARG A 49 -2.32 -6.19 -5.06
C ARG A 49 -1.30 -5.12 -4.69
N PHE A 50 -1.08 -4.89 -3.40
CA PHE A 50 -0.24 -3.78 -2.96
C PHE A 50 0.69 -4.16 -1.80
N ALA A 51 1.77 -3.40 -1.66
CA ALA A 51 2.74 -3.54 -0.58
C ALA A 51 3.31 -2.17 -0.19
N ALA A 52 3.45 -1.92 1.11
CA ALA A 52 4.11 -0.72 1.62
C ALA A 52 5.58 -1.00 1.93
N LEU A 53 6.44 -0.08 1.51
CA LEU A 53 7.89 -0.17 1.68
C LEU A 53 8.44 1.13 2.27
N SER A 54 9.66 1.05 2.79
CA SER A 54 10.51 2.21 3.04
C SER A 54 11.80 2.10 2.23
N ASP A 55 12.30 3.21 1.71
CA ASP A 55 13.64 3.27 1.09
C ASP A 55 14.77 3.37 2.15
N PRO A 56 16.05 3.25 1.76
CA PRO A 56 17.18 3.40 2.69
C PRO A 56 17.30 4.77 3.36
N GLN A 57 16.61 5.80 2.85
CA GLN A 57 16.55 7.14 3.44
C GLN A 57 15.39 7.30 4.42
N GLY A 58 14.55 6.26 4.56
CA GLY A 58 13.41 6.22 5.46
C GLY A 58 12.10 6.73 4.85
N ALA A 59 12.06 7.06 3.56
CA ALA A 59 10.82 7.50 2.93
C ALA A 59 9.86 6.31 2.73
N SER A 60 8.62 6.46 3.19
CA SER A 60 7.57 5.45 3.04
C SER A 60 6.79 5.64 1.74
N PHE A 61 6.52 4.55 1.05
CA PHE A 61 5.70 4.53 -0.17
C PHE A 61 5.01 3.18 -0.33
N THR A 62 4.00 3.13 -1.21
CA THR A 62 3.27 1.91 -1.55
C THR A 62 3.41 1.63 -3.04
N VAL A 63 3.59 0.36 -3.43
CA VAL A 63 3.45 -0.09 -4.82
C VAL A 63 2.12 -0.84 -4.97
N ILE A 64 1.46 -0.69 -6.11
CA ILE A 64 0.18 -1.36 -6.39
C ILE A 64 0.12 -1.88 -7.83
N ASP A 65 -0.22 -3.15 -7.97
CA ASP A 65 -0.65 -3.76 -9.23
C ASP A 65 -2.19 -3.72 -9.28
N VAL A 66 -2.70 -2.78 -10.06
CA VAL A 66 -4.15 -2.56 -10.25
C VAL A 66 -4.80 -3.58 -11.19
N SER A 67 -4.00 -4.47 -11.81
CA SER A 67 -4.52 -5.56 -12.65
C SER A 67 -4.82 -6.83 -11.85
N LYS A 68 -4.28 -6.94 -10.63
CA LYS A 68 -4.47 -8.08 -9.71
C LYS A 68 -5.42 -7.68 -8.59
N THR A 69 -6.72 -7.83 -8.83
CA THR A 69 -7.77 -7.50 -7.86
C THR A 69 -8.40 -8.76 -7.29
N GLU A 70 -8.61 -8.82 -5.97
CA GLU A 70 -9.37 -9.88 -5.30
C GLU A 70 -10.34 -9.32 -4.26
N GLY A 71 -11.52 -9.94 -4.14
CA GLY A 71 -12.59 -9.47 -3.26
C GLY A 71 -13.59 -8.53 -3.94
N GLU A 72 -14.64 -8.17 -3.22
CA GLU A 72 -15.72 -7.34 -3.74
C GLU A 72 -15.43 -5.85 -3.54
N MET A 73 -15.59 -5.06 -4.59
CA MET A 73 -15.46 -3.60 -4.51
C MET A 73 -16.53 -3.06 -3.55
N PRO A 74 -16.14 -2.32 -2.50
CA PRO A 74 -17.11 -1.78 -1.56
C PRO A 74 -18.05 -0.82 -2.28
N ALA A 75 -19.35 -0.94 -1.99
CA ALA A 75 -20.35 -0.02 -2.50
C ALA A 75 -20.00 1.41 -2.05
N THR A 76 -19.85 2.32 -3.00
CA THR A 76 -19.68 3.73 -2.68
C THR A 76 -21.06 4.34 -2.41
N SER A 77 -21.27 4.91 -1.23
CA SER A 77 -22.38 5.84 -1.05
C SER A 77 -22.00 7.17 -1.73
N PRO A 78 -22.90 7.79 -2.51
CA PRO A 78 -22.66 9.13 -3.00
C PRO A 78 -22.45 10.09 -1.82
N ALA A 79 -21.54 11.05 -2.01
CA ALA A 79 -21.18 12.07 -1.03
C ALA A 79 -22.33 13.05 -0.76
#